data_AF-A0A9P9CWF0-F1
#
_entry.id   AF-A0A9P9CWF0-F1
#
_cell.length_a   1.000
_cell.length_b   1.000
_cell.length_c   1.000
_cell.angle_alpha   90.00
_cell.angle_beta   90.00
_cell.angle_gamma   90.00
#
_symmetry.space_group_name_H-M   'P 1'
#
loop_
_entity.id
_entity.type
_entity.pdbx_description
1 polymer ?
#
loop_
_entity_poly.entity_id
_entity_poly.type
_entity_poly.pdbx_seq_one_letter_code
_entity_poly.pdbx_strand_id
1 'polypeptide(L)'
;MVRVSVLNDCLNNIVNAEKRGKRQVLIRPSSKVIVKFLSVMQRHGYIGEFEVIDDHRSGKIVVQLNGRLNKTGVISPRYNLAVRDIENWVNLLLPSRGFGHIILTTSSGILDHEEARRKNVGGKILATSTRRCTFAFSFFILLLLLLLLSSAKKRDMRVCDVTMLLRIRIT
;
A
#
# COMPACT_ATOMS: atom_id res chain seq x y z
N MET A 1 -8.07 13.70 -25.06
CA MET A 1 -8.70 13.07 -23.87
C MET A 1 -8.58 14.01 -22.69
N VAL A 2 -9.70 14.37 -22.04
CA VAL A 2 -9.74 15.35 -20.95
C VAL A 2 -9.37 14.67 -19.62
N ARG A 3 -8.55 15.30 -18.79
CA ARG A 3 -8.19 14.78 -17.46
C ARG A 3 -9.30 15.11 -16.46
N VAL A 4 -9.91 14.07 -15.87
CA VAL A 4 -11.03 14.23 -14.91
C VAL A 4 -10.53 14.27 -13.46
N SER A 5 -9.55 13.44 -13.10
CA SER A 5 -8.99 13.40 -11.73
C SER A 5 -7.49 13.24 -11.75
N VAL A 6 -6.80 14.35 -11.46
CA VAL A 6 -5.33 14.41 -11.38
C VAL A 6 -4.76 13.44 -10.34
N LEU A 7 -5.47 13.26 -9.22
CA LEU A 7 -5.04 12.33 -8.17
C LEU A 7 -5.10 10.88 -8.64
N ASN A 8 -6.12 10.51 -9.42
CA ASN A 8 -6.24 9.15 -9.95
C ASN A 8 -5.10 8.83 -10.92
N ASP A 9 -4.79 9.74 -11.82
CA ASP A 9 -3.69 9.59 -12.77
C ASP A 9 -2.35 9.45 -12.05
N CYS A 10 -2.13 10.25 -11.00
CA CYS A 10 -0.95 10.17 -10.13
C CYS A 10 -0.79 8.79 -9.48
N LEU A 11 -1.83 8.30 -8.79
CA LEU A 11 -1.75 7.01 -8.08
C LEU A 11 -1.61 5.84 -9.04
N ASN A 12 -2.30 5.86 -10.18
CA ASN A 12 -2.15 4.83 -11.20
C ASN A 12 -0.72 4.80 -11.77
N ASN A 13 -0.10 5.95 -12.00
CA ASN A 13 1.29 6.02 -12.45
C ASN A 13 2.26 5.43 -11.41
N ILE A 14 2.04 5.70 -10.12
CA ILE A 14 2.85 5.13 -9.03
C ILE A 14 2.71 3.60 -9.01
N VAL A 15 1.48 3.08 -9.04
CA VAL A 15 1.22 1.62 -9.02
C VAL A 15 1.82 0.94 -10.25
N ASN A 16 1.69 1.54 -11.42
CA ASN A 16 2.24 0.98 -12.64
C ASN A 16 3.77 0.97 -12.62
N ALA A 17 4.40 2.01 -12.07
CA ALA A 17 5.85 2.05 -11.93
C ALA A 17 6.38 1.03 -10.91
N GLU A 18 5.69 0.88 -9.78
CA GLU A 18 5.99 -0.15 -8.76
C GLU A 18 5.85 -1.56 -9.33
N LYS A 19 4.78 -1.84 -10.08
CA LYS A 19 4.60 -3.12 -10.77
C LYS A 19 5.72 -3.41 -11.77
N ARG A 20 6.25 -2.37 -12.42
CA ARG A 20 7.39 -2.46 -13.34
C ARG A 20 8.75 -2.47 -12.64
N GLY A 21 8.80 -2.35 -11.32
CA GLY A 21 10.05 -2.34 -10.55
C GLY A 21 10.92 -1.10 -10.77
N LYS A 22 10.33 0.04 -11.17
CA LYS A 22 11.07 1.29 -11.33
C LYS A 22 11.42 1.88 -9.96
N ARG A 23 12.62 2.46 -9.84
CA ARG A 23 13.08 3.13 -8.60
C ARG A 23 12.49 4.53 -8.39
N GLN A 24 12.09 5.19 -9.48
CA GLN A 24 11.59 6.57 -9.44
C GLN A 24 10.43 6.78 -10.41
N VAL A 25 9.53 7.69 -10.03
CA VAL A 25 8.37 8.09 -10.84
C VAL A 25 8.34 9.59 -10.98
N LEU A 26 8.16 10.05 -12.21
CA LEU A 26 7.85 11.43 -12.51
C LEU A 26 6.34 11.59 -12.65
N ILE A 27 5.76 12.43 -11.81
CA ILE A 27 4.33 12.75 -11.82
C ILE A 27 4.16 14.16 -12.38
N ARG A 28 3.22 14.30 -13.32
CA ARG A 28 2.78 15.57 -13.89
C ARG A 28 1.26 15.52 -13.99
N PRO A 29 0.50 16.53 -13.54
CA PRO A 29 0.89 17.78 -12.86
C PRO A 29 1.02 17.65 -11.32
N SER A 30 1.71 18.61 -10.69
CA SER A 30 1.77 18.78 -9.24
C SER A 30 0.51 19.47 -8.72
N SER A 31 -0.03 19.01 -7.58
CA SER A 31 -1.18 19.60 -6.91
C SER A 31 -1.02 19.53 -5.40
N LYS A 32 -1.51 20.54 -4.67
CA LYS A 32 -1.41 20.60 -3.20
C LYS A 32 -1.99 19.36 -2.51
N VAL A 33 -3.05 18.78 -3.07
CA VAL A 33 -3.67 17.54 -2.57
C VAL A 33 -2.72 16.35 -2.72
N ILE A 34 -2.01 16.25 -3.85
CA ILE A 34 -1.05 15.17 -4.11
C ILE A 34 0.14 15.30 -3.17
N VAL A 35 0.68 16.52 -2.98
CA VAL A 35 1.80 16.76 -2.07
C VAL A 35 1.43 16.32 -0.64
N LYS A 36 0.28 16.77 -0.12
CA LYS A 36 -0.19 16.35 1.22
C LYS A 36 -0.43 14.84 1.32
N PHE A 37 -0.96 14.23 0.25
CA PHE A 37 -1.18 12.79 0.19
C PHE A 37 0.14 12.01 0.25
N LEU A 38 1.14 12.42 -0.54
CA LEU A 38 2.48 11.84 -0.52
C LEU A 38 3.14 12.02 0.85
N SER A 39 2.96 13.17 1.52
CA SER A 39 3.45 13.35 2.90
C SER A 39 2.87 12.32 3.87
N VAL A 40 1.56 12.02 3.79
CA VAL A 40 0.95 10.97 4.62
C VAL A 40 1.53 9.59 4.27
N MET A 41 1.68 9.28 2.99
CA MET A 41 2.31 8.01 2.56
C MET A 41 3.75 7.86 3.03
N GLN A 42 4.51 8.96 3.08
CA GLN A 42 5.89 8.99 3.54
C GLN A 42 5.96 8.71 5.05
N ARG A 43 5.07 9.29 5.86
CA ARG A 43 4.98 9.03 7.31
C ARG A 43 4.77 7.55 7.63
N HIS A 44 3.95 6.85 6.84
CA HIS A 44 3.73 5.41 6.99
C HIS A 44 4.83 4.54 6.33
N GLY A 45 5.80 5.16 5.64
CA GLY A 45 6.94 4.45 5.04
C GLY A 45 6.61 3.64 3.79
N TYR A 46 5.59 4.03 3.03
CA TYR A 46 5.25 3.43 1.73
C TYR A 46 6.17 3.90 0.62
N ILE A 47 6.41 5.20 0.57
CA ILE A 47 7.27 5.88 -0.40
C ILE A 47 8.55 6.35 0.29
N GLY A 48 9.59 6.58 -0.51
CA GLY A 48 10.81 7.24 -0.04
C GLY A 48 10.65 8.76 -0.03
N GLU A 49 11.73 9.45 -0.34
CA GLU A 49 11.71 10.90 -0.50
C GLU A 49 11.03 11.30 -1.81
N PHE A 50 10.41 12.48 -1.78
CA PHE A 50 9.84 13.08 -2.97
C PHE A 50 10.28 14.53 -3.09
N GLU A 51 10.54 14.96 -4.32
CA GLU A 51 10.97 16.31 -4.66
C GLU A 51 9.92 16.97 -5.53
N VAL A 52 9.60 18.22 -5.20
CA VAL A 52 8.69 19.05 -5.99
C VAL A 52 9.54 19.99 -6.83
N ILE A 53 9.51 19.81 -8.15
CA ILE A 53 10.19 20.65 -9.12
C ILE A 53 9.16 21.64 -9.67
N ASP A 54 9.45 22.93 -9.58
CA ASP A 54 8.58 23.95 -10.15
C ASP A 54 9.03 24.34 -11.57
N ASP A 55 8.12 24.21 -12.54
CA ASP A 55 8.35 24.61 -13.93
C ASP A 55 7.57 25.90 -14.31
N HIS A 56 7.02 26.64 -13.33
CA HIS A 56 6.12 27.79 -13.54
C HIS A 56 4.81 27.48 -14.30
N ARG A 57 4.57 26.22 -14.71
CA ARG A 57 3.32 25.78 -15.35
C ARG A 57 2.43 25.02 -14.40
N SER A 58 2.80 23.79 -14.06
CA SER A 58 1.97 22.92 -13.21
C SER A 58 2.81 22.08 -12.26
N GLY A 59 4.11 22.36 -12.15
CA GLY A 59 5.09 21.59 -11.38
C GLY A 59 5.19 20.12 -11.78
N LYS A 60 6.27 19.49 -11.33
CA LYS A 60 6.48 18.04 -11.41
C LYS A 60 6.82 17.53 -10.03
N ILE A 61 6.50 16.27 -9.78
CA ILE A 61 6.90 15.60 -8.54
C ILE A 61 7.72 14.38 -8.93
N VAL A 62 8.94 14.29 -8.42
CA VAL A 62 9.75 13.08 -8.50
C VAL A 62 9.58 12.32 -7.20
N VAL A 63 9.10 11.09 -7.27
CA VAL A 63 8.89 10.22 -6.09
C VAL A 63 9.83 9.04 -6.18
N GLN A 64 10.58 8.80 -5.11
CA GLN A 64 11.39 7.60 -4.95
C GLN A 64 10.53 6.45 -4.40
N LEU A 65 10.65 5.29 -5.03
CA LEU A 65 9.88 4.09 -4.74
C LEU A 65 10.71 3.06 -4.00
N ASN A 66 10.13 2.49 -2.95
CA ASN A 66 10.78 1.53 -2.07
C ASN A 66 10.39 0.06 -2.37
N GLY A 67 9.48 -0.21 -3.32
CA GLY A 67 9.05 -1.58 -3.64
C GLY A 67 8.03 -2.18 -2.67
N ARG A 68 7.61 -1.41 -1.65
CA ARG A 68 6.72 -1.84 -0.55
C ARG A 68 5.24 -1.61 -0.84
N LEU A 69 4.93 -0.84 -1.87
CA LEU A 69 3.56 -0.55 -2.26
C LEU A 69 2.95 -1.73 -3.01
N ASN A 70 1.71 -2.11 -2.68
CA ASN A 70 0.99 -3.13 -3.45
C ASN A 70 -0.02 -2.48 -4.39
N LYS A 71 -1.02 -1.82 -3.81
CA LYS A 71 -2.08 -1.14 -4.55
C LYS A 71 -2.41 0.17 -3.86
N THR A 72 -2.50 1.23 -4.67
CA THR A 72 -3.14 2.49 -4.29
C THR A 72 -4.23 2.81 -5.29
N GLY A 73 -5.29 3.46 -4.83
CA GLY A 73 -6.39 3.84 -5.70
C GLY A 73 -7.21 4.98 -5.10
N VAL A 74 -7.75 5.82 -5.98
CA VAL A 74 -8.71 6.87 -5.60
C VAL A 74 -10.11 6.28 -5.61
N ILE A 75 -10.92 6.62 -4.62
CA ILE A 75 -12.34 6.25 -4.58
C ILE A 75 -13.13 7.39 -5.22
N SER A 76 -13.90 7.06 -6.25
CA SER A 76 -14.74 8.00 -6.99
C SER A 76 -16.16 7.42 -7.07
N PRO A 77 -17.21 8.16 -6.68
CA PRO A 77 -17.22 9.53 -6.10
C PRO A 77 -16.67 9.60 -4.67
N ARG A 78 -16.38 10.82 -4.18
CA ARG A 78 -15.89 11.03 -2.80
C ARG A 78 -17.05 10.98 -1.81
N TYR A 79 -17.22 9.84 -1.14
CA TYR A 79 -18.26 9.64 -0.14
C TYR A 79 -17.99 10.42 1.15
N ASN A 80 -19.06 10.93 1.76
CA ASN A 80 -19.03 11.51 3.10
C ASN A 80 -18.98 10.37 4.13
N LEU A 81 -18.14 10.55 5.14
CA LEU A 81 -17.86 9.58 6.19
C LEU A 81 -18.06 10.25 7.55
N ALA A 82 -18.99 9.72 8.34
CA ALA A 82 -19.07 10.02 9.76
C ALA A 82 -18.10 9.14 10.55
N VAL A 83 -17.72 9.57 11.75
CA VAL A 83 -16.75 8.85 12.60
C VAL A 83 -17.19 7.41 12.89
N ARG A 84 -18.48 7.20 13.13
CA ARG A 84 -19.09 5.88 13.36
C ARG A 84 -18.96 4.92 12.19
N ASP A 85 -18.94 5.43 10.95
CA ASP A 85 -18.97 4.62 9.74
C ASP A 85 -17.56 4.21 9.28
N ILE A 86 -16.51 4.77 9.88
CA ILE A 86 -15.11 4.49 9.50
C ILE A 86 -14.81 2.98 9.58
N GLU A 87 -15.36 2.26 10.57
CA GLU A 87 -15.15 0.82 10.73
C GLU A 87 -15.73 -0.01 9.58
N ASN A 88 -16.93 0.35 9.13
CA ASN A 88 -17.59 -0.32 8.02
C ASN A 88 -16.77 -0.17 6.74
N TRP A 89 -16.23 1.02 6.49
CA TRP A 89 -15.37 1.29 5.34
C TRP A 89 -14.00 0.64 5.43
N VAL A 90 -13.42 0.53 6.64
CA VAL A 90 -12.17 -0.23 6.87
C VAL A 90 -12.36 -1.69 6.47
N ASN A 91 -13.43 -2.34 6.93
CA ASN A 91 -13.69 -3.74 6.60
C ASN A 91 -13.99 -3.95 5.11
N LEU A 92 -14.58 -2.96 4.43
CA LEU A 92 -14.89 -3.04 3.01
C LEU A 92 -13.66 -2.84 2.09
N LEU A 93 -12.79 -1.89 2.44
CA LEU A 93 -11.73 -1.42 1.56
C LEU A 93 -10.38 -2.08 1.84
N LEU A 94 -10.09 -2.42 3.10
CA LEU A 94 -8.82 -3.00 3.50
C LEU A 94 -8.93 -4.52 3.60
N PRO A 95 -7.89 -5.27 3.20
CA PRO A 95 -7.90 -6.72 3.29
C PRO A 95 -7.77 -7.23 4.74
N SER A 96 -7.23 -6.41 5.65
CA SER A 96 -7.09 -6.72 7.07
C SER A 96 -7.02 -5.44 7.90
N ARG A 97 -7.46 -5.49 9.16
CA ARG A 97 -7.56 -4.33 10.06
C ARG A 97 -6.21 -3.69 10.42
N GLY A 98 -5.12 -4.43 10.34
CA GLY A 98 -3.77 -3.92 10.57
C GLY A 98 -2.99 -3.60 9.29
N PHE A 99 -3.66 -3.61 8.14
CA PHE A 99 -2.98 -3.57 6.85
C PHE A 99 -3.59 -2.57 5.87
N GLY A 100 -2.80 -1.52 5.61
CA GLY A 100 -3.20 -0.43 4.74
C GLY A 100 -3.85 0.70 5.52
N HIS A 101 -3.92 1.85 4.87
CA HIS A 101 -4.55 3.03 5.44
C HIS A 101 -5.55 3.60 4.45
N ILE A 102 -6.67 4.04 4.99
CA ILE A 102 -7.63 4.88 4.28
C ILE A 102 -7.26 6.33 4.59
N ILE A 103 -7.18 7.14 3.55
CA ILE A 103 -6.85 8.55 3.65
C ILE A 103 -8.12 9.37 3.39
N LEU A 104 -8.37 10.30 4.30
CA LEU A 104 -9.59 11.11 4.39
C LEU A 104 -9.24 12.60 4.26
N THR A 105 -10.10 13.34 3.57
CA THR A 105 -10.11 14.81 3.68
C THR A 105 -11.03 15.20 4.82
N THR A 106 -10.46 15.79 5.86
CA THR A 106 -11.19 16.37 7.00
C THR A 106 -11.04 17.89 7.00
N SER A 107 -11.79 18.58 7.86
CA SER A 107 -11.61 20.01 8.12
C SER A 107 -10.20 20.35 8.61
N SER A 108 -9.57 19.43 9.34
CA SER A 108 -8.20 19.57 9.85
C SER A 108 -7.11 19.19 8.84
N GLY A 109 -7.49 18.88 7.59
CA GLY A 109 -6.58 18.50 6.52
C GLY A 109 -6.72 17.05 6.06
N ILE A 110 -5.71 16.56 5.34
CA ILE A 110 -5.68 15.18 4.86
C ILE A 110 -5.06 14.32 5.97
N LEU A 111 -5.83 13.37 6.48
CA LEU A 111 -5.48 12.52 7.60
C LEU A 111 -5.72 11.06 7.22
N ASP A 112 -5.03 10.15 7.90
CA ASP A 112 -5.38 8.74 7.91
C ASP A 112 -6.59 8.47 8.81
N HIS A 113 -7.21 7.32 8.58
CA HIS A 113 -8.37 6.87 9.35
C HIS A 113 -8.10 6.64 10.84
N GLU A 114 -6.87 6.33 11.26
CA GLU A 114 -6.54 6.16 12.68
C GLU A 114 -6.41 7.53 13.36
N GLU A 115 -5.69 8.49 12.76
CA GLU A 115 -5.64 9.86 13.26
C GLU A 115 -7.01 10.53 13.26
N ALA A 116 -7.84 10.30 12.23
CA ALA A 116 -9.20 10.80 12.17
C ALA A 116 -10.07 10.28 13.34
N ARG A 117 -9.89 9.01 13.73
CA ARG A 117 -10.55 8.43 14.90
C ARG A 117 -10.06 9.05 16.20
N ARG A 118 -8.74 9.24 16.37
CA ARG A 118 -8.17 9.86 17.57
C ARG A 118 -8.68 11.29 17.78
N LYS A 119 -8.85 12.04 16.69
CA LYS A 119 -9.35 13.41 16.72
C LYS A 119 -10.89 13.49 16.73
N ASN A 120 -11.59 12.36 16.59
CA ASN A 120 -13.04 12.29 16.42
C ASN A 120 -13.58 13.19 15.29
N VAL A 121 -12.88 13.22 14.14
CA VAL A 121 -13.26 14.06 12.99
C VAL A 121 -13.66 13.18 11.80
N GLY A 122 -14.85 13.45 11.26
CA GLY A 122 -15.32 12.85 10.00
C GLY A 122 -14.81 13.61 8.77
N GLY A 123 -15.14 13.12 7.58
CA GLY A 123 -14.65 13.76 6.37
C GLY A 123 -15.16 13.13 5.09
N LYS A 124 -14.36 13.25 4.03
CA LYS A 124 -14.61 12.61 2.74
C LYS A 124 -13.51 11.60 2.44
N ILE A 125 -13.87 10.45 1.89
CA ILE A 125 -12.89 9.45 1.46
C ILE A 125 -12.15 9.99 0.23
N LEU A 126 -10.82 9.89 0.25
CA LEU A 126 -9.99 10.18 -0.91
C LEU A 126 -9.49 8.90 -1.58
N ALA A 127 -8.72 8.11 -0.85
CA ALA A 127 -7.96 7.03 -1.45
C ALA A 127 -7.56 5.97 -0.43
N THR A 128 -7.28 4.78 -0.94
CA THR A 128 -6.78 3.64 -0.18
C THR A 128 -5.33 3.39 -0.55
N SER A 129 -4.49 3.09 0.44
CA SER A 129 -3.13 2.60 0.23
C SER A 129 -2.95 1.28 0.94
N THR A 130 -2.60 0.24 0.18
CA THR A 130 -2.27 -1.08 0.73
C THR A 130 -0.79 -1.36 0.58
N ARG A 131 -0.19 -1.92 1.63
CA ARG A 131 1.20 -2.36 1.62
C ARG A 131 1.31 -3.66 0.84
N ARG A 132 2.52 -4.08 0.52
CA ARG A 132 2.79 -5.46 0.07
C ARG A 132 2.94 -6.34 1.30
N CYS A 133 2.16 -7.41 1.35
CA CYS A 133 2.13 -8.33 2.48
C CYS A 133 3.30 -9.30 2.31
N THR A 134 4.53 -8.85 2.53
CA THR A 134 5.71 -9.73 2.44
C THR A 134 5.80 -10.69 3.63
N PHE A 135 5.12 -10.38 4.75
CA PHE A 135 5.18 -11.18 5.97
C PHE A 135 4.38 -12.49 5.92
N ALA A 136 3.23 -12.52 5.23
CA ALA A 136 2.37 -13.71 5.23
C ALA A 136 3.00 -14.91 4.52
N PHE A 137 3.83 -14.67 3.49
CA PHE A 137 4.45 -15.76 2.73
C PHE A 137 5.63 -16.40 3.47
N SER A 138 6.43 -15.61 4.18
CA SER A 138 7.61 -16.12 4.90
C SER A 138 7.23 -16.93 6.14
N PHE A 139 6.23 -16.49 6.91
CA PHE A 139 5.84 -17.19 8.14
C PHE A 139 5.11 -18.50 7.84
N PHE A 140 4.31 -18.55 6.78
CA PHE A 140 3.59 -19.77 6.38
C PHE A 140 4.55 -20.83 5.84
N ILE A 141 5.57 -20.44 5.06
CA ILE A 141 6.64 -21.34 4.62
C ILE A 141 7.44 -21.85 5.81
N LEU A 142 7.81 -20.98 6.76
CA LEU A 142 8.57 -21.38 7.94
C LEU A 142 7.77 -22.35 8.84
N LEU A 143 6.48 -22.10 9.03
CA LEU A 143 5.58 -22.98 9.79
C LEU A 143 5.39 -24.33 9.09
N LEU A 144 5.24 -24.34 7.75
CA LEU A 144 5.16 -25.57 6.96
C LEU A 144 6.48 -26.37 7.04
N LEU A 145 7.63 -25.70 7.00
CA LEU A 145 8.95 -26.32 7.14
C LEU A 145 9.13 -26.93 8.54
N LEU A 146 8.72 -26.22 9.59
CA LEU A 146 8.72 -26.70 10.98
C LEU A 146 7.77 -27.89 11.19
N LEU A 147 6.57 -27.87 10.59
CA LEU A 147 5.63 -28.99 10.63
C LEU A 147 6.16 -30.23 9.90
N LEU A 148 6.83 -30.03 8.75
CA LEU A 148 7.51 -31.11 8.02
C LEU A 148 8.68 -31.69 8.85
N LEU A 149 9.49 -30.83 9.49
CA LEU A 149 10.57 -31.25 10.39
C LEU A 149 10.05 -31.99 11.63
N SER A 150 8.93 -31.55 12.19
CA SER A 150 8.30 -32.22 13.34
C SER A 150 7.69 -33.58 12.97
N SER A 151 7.26 -33.75 11.71
CA SER A 151 6.76 -35.04 11.19
C SER A 151 7.90 -36.01 10.84
N ALA A 152 9.11 -35.49 10.55
CA ALA A 152 10.31 -36.29 10.31
C ALA A 152 10.90 -36.89 11.60
N LYS A 153 10.74 -36.23 12.76
CA LYS A 153 11.34 -36.67 14.03
C LYS A 153 10.60 -37.81 14.75
N LYS A 154 9.48 -38.31 14.19
CA LYS A 154 8.71 -39.45 14.73
C LYS A 154 8.88 -40.75 13.93
N ARG A 155 9.80 -40.78 12.96
CA ARG A 155 10.17 -41.99 12.20
C ARG A 155 11.69 -42.02 12.01
N ASP A 156 12.42 -42.63 12.94
CA ASP A 156 13.74 -43.16 12.62
C ASP A 156 13.56 -44.31 11.62
N MET A 157 13.86 -44.06 10.34
CA MET A 157 14.59 -44.99 9.45
C MET A 157 14.75 -44.43 8.02
N ARG A 158 16.03 -44.24 7.66
CA ARG A 158 16.66 -44.11 6.33
C ARG A 158 16.67 -42.73 5.63
N VAL A 159 17.91 -42.30 5.41
CA VAL A 159 18.43 -40.97 5.05
C VAL A 159 18.50 -40.73 3.53
N CYS A 160 17.71 -41.43 2.69
CA CYS A 160 17.95 -41.40 1.23
C CYS A 160 16.94 -40.67 0.32
N ASP A 161 15.80 -40.15 0.79
CA ASP A 161 14.77 -39.61 -0.15
C ASP A 161 14.37 -38.13 0.05
N VAL A 162 15.13 -37.36 0.84
CA VAL A 162 14.73 -35.97 1.18
C VAL A 162 15.25 -34.93 0.18
N THR A 163 16.19 -35.28 -0.69
CA THR A 163 16.79 -34.35 -1.67
C THR A 163 16.05 -34.24 -3.01
N MET A 164 15.07 -35.11 -3.31
CA MET A 164 14.43 -35.11 -4.63
C MET A 164 13.17 -34.23 -4.76
N LEU A 165 12.48 -33.89 -3.67
CA LEU A 165 11.24 -33.10 -3.74
C LEU A 165 11.44 -31.57 -3.72
N LEU A 166 12.63 -31.09 -3.38
CA LEU A 166 12.91 -29.64 -3.34
C LEU A 166 13.26 -29.04 -4.72
N ARG A 167 13.19 -29.84 -5.80
CA ARG A 167 13.59 -29.45 -7.16
C ARG A 167 12.43 -29.25 -8.16
N ILE A 168 11.16 -29.34 -7.74
CA ILE A 168 9.98 -29.30 -8.65
C ILE A 168 9.06 -28.07 -8.45
N ARG A 169 9.35 -27.14 -7.54
CA ARG A 169 8.49 -25.94 -7.34
C ARG A 169 9.20 -24.59 -7.50
N ILE A 170 10.34 -24.56 -8.18
CA ILE A 170 10.98 -23.35 -8.68
C ILE A 170 11.32 -23.56 -10.16
N THR A 171 10.28 -23.66 -10.98
CA THR A 171 10.26 -23.39 -12.43
C THR A 171 8.87 -22.91 -12.77
#